data_AF-E4NJD2-F1
#
_entry.id   AF-E4NJD2-F1
#
_cell.length_a   1.000
_cell.length_b   1.000
_cell.length_c   1.000
_cell.angle_alpha   90.00
_cell.angle_beta   90.00
_cell.angle_gamma   90.00
#
_symmetry.space_group_name_H-M   'P 1'
#
loop_
_entity.id
_entity.type
_entity.pdbx_description
1 polymer ?
#
loop_
_entity_poly.entity_id
_entity_poly.type
_entity_poly.pdbx_seq_one_letter_code
_entity_poly.pdbx_strand_id
1 'polypeptide(L)'
;MGASVNGGVETMEKVVIGVVSTLTLMLIAVSALGVLNTVVLSTRERRRDLGVLKSIGMTPRQVIAMVVTSMTVLGAVGGLLGVPLGVLAHRIVIPLTGHGTGVDLPASLLHVWHWPTLVPLTLAGALIAALGAYLPARGAARLPVAEVLRTE
;
A
#
# COMPACT_ATOMS: atom_id res chain seq x y z
N MET A 1 22.80 30.59 -26.45
CA MET A 1 23.50 29.82 -25.39
C MET A 1 22.56 29.15 -24.37
N GLY A 2 21.32 29.62 -24.16
CA GLY A 2 20.37 29.02 -23.19
C GLY A 2 19.72 27.68 -23.60
N ALA A 3 19.57 27.37 -24.90
CA ALA A 3 18.91 26.13 -25.35
C ALA A 3 19.70 24.84 -25.01
N SER A 4 21.04 24.89 -24.99
CA SER A 4 21.88 23.74 -24.65
C SER A 4 21.93 23.47 -23.14
N VAL A 5 21.78 24.50 -22.30
CA VAL A 5 21.73 24.35 -20.84
C VAL A 5 20.38 23.75 -20.42
N ASN A 6 19.29 24.18 -21.04
CA ASN A 6 17.95 23.63 -20.77
C ASN A 6 17.86 22.14 -21.14
N GLY A 7 18.47 21.71 -22.25
CA GLY A 7 18.49 20.28 -22.63
C GLY A 7 19.22 19.37 -21.63
N GLY A 8 20.27 19.88 -20.97
CA GLY A 8 20.99 19.15 -19.92
C GLY A 8 20.15 19.00 -18.64
N VAL A 9 19.44 20.06 -18.24
CA VAL A 9 18.55 20.04 -17.06
C VAL A 9 17.36 19.09 -17.30
N GLU A 10 16.72 19.14 -18.46
CA GLU A 10 15.62 18.21 -18.79
C GLU A 10 16.06 16.74 -18.79
N THR A 11 17.30 16.47 -19.22
CA THR A 11 17.83 15.10 -19.23
C THR A 11 18.10 14.61 -17.81
N MET A 12 18.71 15.44 -16.96
CA MET A 12 18.95 15.10 -15.56
C MET A 12 17.63 14.87 -14.80
N GLU A 13 16.63 15.72 -15.03
CA GLU A 13 15.32 15.59 -14.43
C GLU A 13 14.65 14.25 -14.80
N LYS A 14 14.65 13.90 -16.10
CA LYS A 14 14.10 12.62 -16.58
C LYS A 14 14.82 11.42 -15.97
N VAL A 15 16.15 11.47 -15.82
CA VAL A 15 16.94 10.40 -15.20
C VAL A 15 16.59 10.25 -13.72
N VAL A 16 16.54 11.35 -12.96
CA VAL A 16 16.20 11.31 -11.52
C VAL A 16 14.79 10.78 -11.30
N ILE A 17 13.80 11.27 -12.05
CA ILE A 17 12.42 10.78 -11.98
C ILE A 17 12.35 9.29 -12.39
N GLY A 18 13.10 8.89 -13.42
CA GLY A 18 13.18 7.50 -13.87
C GLY A 18 13.69 6.56 -12.78
N VAL A 19 14.77 6.93 -12.10
CA VAL A 19 15.34 6.14 -11.00
C VAL A 19 14.36 6.07 -9.83
N VAL A 20 13.81 7.21 -9.39
CA VAL A 20 12.86 7.26 -8.27
C VAL A 20 11.58 6.45 -8.56
N SER A 21 11.05 6.54 -9.78
CA SER A 21 9.86 5.77 -10.17
C SER A 21 10.11 4.26 -10.17
N THR A 22 11.28 3.82 -10.63
CA THR A 22 11.66 2.40 -10.61
C THR A 22 11.78 1.88 -9.19
N LEU A 23 12.45 2.62 -8.30
CA LEU A 23 12.57 2.26 -6.88
C LEU A 23 11.19 2.21 -6.20
N THR A 24 10.32 3.18 -6.51
CA THR A 24 8.95 3.20 -5.99
C THR A 24 8.18 1.95 -6.40
N LEU A 25 8.30 1.54 -7.67
CA LEU A 25 7.66 0.33 -8.18
C LEU A 25 8.18 -0.94 -7.49
N MET A 26 9.48 -1.02 -7.21
CA MET A 26 10.06 -2.11 -6.43
C MET A 26 9.50 -2.16 -5.00
N LEU A 27 9.40 -1.01 -4.33
CA LEU A 27 8.83 -0.93 -2.96
C LEU A 27 7.37 -1.36 -2.94
N ILE A 28 6.58 -0.95 -3.94
CA ILE A 28 5.18 -1.39 -4.09
C ILE A 28 5.12 -2.91 -4.23
N ALA A 29 5.99 -3.50 -5.06
CA ALA A 29 6.02 -4.95 -5.26
C ALA A 29 6.37 -5.70 -3.95
N VAL A 30 7.40 -5.28 -3.23
CA VAL A 30 7.80 -5.88 -1.94
C VAL A 30 6.69 -5.75 -0.91
N SER A 31 6.07 -4.57 -0.81
CA SER A 31 4.94 -4.33 0.10
C SER A 31 3.74 -5.24 -0.21
N ALA A 32 3.39 -5.37 -1.49
CA ALA A 32 2.30 -6.24 -1.94
C ALA A 32 2.55 -7.72 -1.58
N LEU A 33 3.79 -8.20 -1.78
CA LEU A 33 4.18 -9.55 -1.39
C LEU A 33 4.10 -9.76 0.14
N GLY A 34 4.51 -8.76 0.93
CA GLY A 34 4.39 -8.81 2.39
C GLY A 34 2.93 -8.91 2.87
N VAL A 35 2.04 -8.10 2.29
CA VAL A 35 0.59 -8.16 2.57
C VAL A 35 0.03 -9.53 2.18
N LEU A 36 0.35 -10.01 0.97
CA LEU A 36 -0.08 -11.33 0.51
C LEU A 36 0.35 -12.44 1.47
N ASN A 37 1.62 -12.43 1.88
CA ASN A 37 2.15 -13.41 2.83
C ASN A 37 1.40 -13.37 4.17
N THR A 38 1.12 -12.17 4.68
CA THR A 38 0.38 -11.97 5.93
C THR A 38 -1.05 -12.50 5.82
N VAL A 39 -1.75 -12.23 4.72
CA VAL A 39 -3.11 -12.73 4.47
C VAL A 39 -3.11 -14.26 4.39
N VAL A 40 -2.14 -14.84 3.67
CA VAL A 40 -2.00 -16.28 3.51
C VAL A 40 -1.72 -16.96 4.85
N LEU A 41 -0.81 -16.41 5.65
CA LEU A 41 -0.47 -16.90 6.98
C LEU A 41 -1.69 -16.83 7.92
N SER A 42 -2.32 -15.66 8.05
CA SER A 42 -3.50 -15.49 8.90
C SER A 42 -4.66 -16.39 8.46
N THR A 43 -4.83 -16.62 7.16
CA THR A 43 -5.83 -17.55 6.65
C THR A 43 -5.51 -18.98 7.06
N ARG A 44 -4.24 -19.41 6.92
CA ARG A 44 -3.80 -20.77 7.29
C ARG A 44 -4.02 -21.04 8.78
N GLU A 45 -3.65 -20.11 9.64
CA GLU A 45 -3.84 -20.21 11.09
C GLU A 45 -5.34 -20.32 11.45
N ARG A 46 -6.21 -19.57 10.76
CA ARG A 46 -7.66 -19.56 11.02
C ARG A 46 -8.44 -20.66 10.28
N ARG A 47 -7.78 -21.58 9.55
CA ARG A 47 -8.47 -22.63 8.78
C ARG A 47 -9.40 -23.49 9.64
N ARG A 48 -8.95 -23.86 10.85
CA ARG A 48 -9.74 -24.67 11.79
C ARG A 48 -10.98 -23.90 12.26
N ASP A 49 -10.81 -22.66 12.68
CA ASP A 49 -11.90 -21.79 13.14
C ASP A 49 -12.93 -21.54 12.03
N LEU A 50 -12.46 -21.29 10.80
CA LEU A 50 -13.32 -21.14 9.62
C LEU A 50 -14.06 -22.43 9.26
N GLY A 51 -13.47 -23.60 9.53
CA GLY A 51 -14.11 -24.91 9.40
C GLY A 51 -15.26 -25.08 10.39
N VAL A 52 -15.05 -24.69 11.65
CA VAL A 52 -16.07 -24.70 12.71
C VAL A 52 -17.19 -23.68 12.43
N LEU A 53 -16.85 -22.47 12.00
CA LEU A 53 -17.85 -21.47 11.61
C LEU A 53 -18.71 -21.96 10.42
N LYS A 54 -18.09 -22.63 9.44
CA LYS A 54 -18.83 -23.25 8.32
C LYS A 54 -19.74 -24.39 8.78
N SER A 55 -19.37 -25.18 9.79
CA SER A 55 -20.23 -26.26 10.30
C SER A 55 -21.46 -25.74 11.06
N ILE A 56 -21.40 -24.53 11.59
CA ILE A 56 -22.53 -23.84 12.25
C ILE A 56 -23.36 -23.02 11.22
N GLY A 57 -23.00 -23.06 9.93
CA GLY A 57 -23.80 -22.51 8.82
C GLY A 57 -23.23 -21.24 8.18
N MET A 58 -21.98 -20.84 8.48
CA MET A 58 -21.36 -19.69 7.82
C MET A 58 -21.20 -19.93 6.31
N THR A 59 -21.71 -19.02 5.50
CA THR A 59 -21.61 -19.12 4.04
C THR A 59 -20.21 -18.72 3.53
N PRO A 60 -19.74 -19.25 2.40
CA PRO A 60 -18.46 -18.84 1.81
C PRO A 60 -18.34 -17.34 1.53
N ARG A 61 -19.47 -16.66 1.27
CA ARG A 61 -19.52 -15.20 1.08
C ARG A 61 -19.20 -14.44 2.37
N GLN A 62 -19.67 -14.93 3.53
CA GLN A 62 -19.36 -14.33 4.83
C GLN A 62 -17.87 -14.47 5.16
N VAL A 63 -17.23 -15.58 4.79
CA VAL A 63 -15.78 -15.78 4.97
C VAL A 63 -14.99 -14.74 4.15
N ILE A 64 -15.34 -14.55 2.88
CA ILE A 64 -14.71 -13.54 2.02
C ILE A 64 -14.91 -12.15 2.61
N ALA A 65 -16.14 -11.80 3.00
CA ALA A 65 -16.46 -10.49 3.57
C ALA A 65 -15.66 -10.22 4.85
N MET A 66 -15.52 -11.21 5.73
CA MET A 66 -14.72 -11.09 6.95
C MET A 66 -13.24 -10.82 6.64
N VAL A 67 -12.63 -11.61 5.75
CA VAL A 67 -11.21 -11.44 5.40
C VAL A 67 -10.96 -10.10 4.71
N VAL A 68 -11.81 -9.72 3.75
CA VAL A 68 -11.70 -8.43 3.05
C VAL A 68 -11.88 -7.28 4.03
N THR A 69 -12.83 -7.35 4.96
CA THR A 69 -13.04 -6.30 5.97
C THR A 69 -11.82 -6.14 6.87
N SER A 70 -11.26 -7.26 7.39
CA SER A 70 -10.05 -7.22 8.21
C SER A 70 -8.87 -6.57 7.50
N MET A 71 -8.68 -6.88 6.21
CA MET A 71 -7.58 -6.30 5.41
C MET A 71 -7.86 -4.85 5.00
N THR A 72 -9.12 -4.50 4.78
CA THR A 72 -9.53 -3.11 4.52
C THR A 72 -9.25 -2.22 5.73
N VAL A 73 -9.55 -2.71 6.95
CA VAL A 73 -9.20 -2.00 8.19
C VAL A 73 -7.69 -1.82 8.30
N LEU A 74 -6.91 -2.87 8.02
CA LEU A 74 -5.45 -2.80 8.05
C LEU A 74 -4.90 -1.78 7.04
N GLY A 75 -5.46 -1.76 5.83
CA GLY A 75 -5.14 -0.78 4.79
C GLY A 75 -5.55 0.64 5.14
N ALA A 76 -6.70 0.82 5.78
CA ALA A 76 -7.16 2.13 6.26
C ALA A 76 -6.23 2.67 7.35
N VAL A 77 -5.84 1.83 8.32
CA VAL A 77 -4.85 2.20 9.35
C VAL A 77 -3.49 2.52 8.69
N GLY A 78 -3.06 1.70 7.73
CA GLY A 78 -1.83 1.94 6.97
C GLY A 78 -1.84 3.26 6.20
N GLY A 79 -2.96 3.61 5.55
CA GLY A 79 -3.14 4.90 4.87
C GLY A 79 -3.21 6.07 5.85
N LEU A 80 -3.92 5.90 6.97
CA LEU A 80 -4.07 6.92 8.00
C LEU A 80 -2.75 7.25 8.70
N LEU A 81 -1.85 6.29 8.87
CA LEU A 81 -0.53 6.51 9.45
C LEU A 81 0.52 6.87 8.39
N GLY A 82 0.51 6.17 7.26
CA GLY A 82 1.50 6.33 6.20
C GLY A 82 1.45 7.70 5.53
N VAL A 83 0.25 8.26 5.32
CA VAL A 83 0.12 9.59 4.69
C VAL A 83 0.70 10.69 5.59
N PRO A 84 0.31 10.85 6.87
CA PRO A 84 0.94 11.82 7.78
C PRO A 84 2.44 11.61 7.95
N LEU A 85 2.91 10.36 8.05
CA LEU A 85 4.33 10.07 8.16
C LEU A 85 5.09 10.47 6.89
N GLY A 86 4.52 10.25 5.71
CA GLY A 86 5.07 10.70 4.44
C GLY A 86 5.13 12.23 4.33
N VAL A 87 4.08 12.92 4.80
CA VAL A 87 4.04 14.39 4.88
C VAL A 87 5.16 14.90 5.79
N LEU A 88 5.30 14.30 6.97
CA LEU A 88 6.30 14.69 7.95
C LEU A 88 7.71 14.43 7.42
N ALA A 89 7.96 13.27 6.83
CA ALA A 89 9.23 12.93 6.20
C ALA A 89 9.59 13.92 5.08
N HIS A 90 8.64 14.27 4.21
CA HIS A 90 8.85 15.27 3.18
C HIS A 90 9.22 16.63 3.77
N ARG A 91 8.51 17.09 4.81
CA ARG A 91 8.80 18.35 5.50
C ARG A 91 10.16 18.39 6.17
N ILE A 92 10.72 17.24 6.56
CA ILE A 92 12.05 17.15 7.17
C ILE A 92 13.15 17.05 6.10
N VAL A 93 12.95 16.22 5.06
CA VAL A 93 13.98 15.93 4.05
C VAL A 93 14.24 17.11 3.10
N ILE A 94 13.19 17.84 2.72
CA ILE A 94 13.31 18.99 1.80
C ILE A 94 14.22 20.11 2.34
N PRO A 95 14.04 20.64 3.56
CA PRO A 95 14.91 21.70 4.08
C PRO A 95 16.34 21.23 4.32
N LEU A 96 16.56 19.96 4.69
CA LEU A 96 17.90 19.38 4.83
C LEU A 96 18.68 19.39 3.50
N THR A 97 17.98 19.26 2.38
CA THR A 97 18.58 19.32 1.03
C THR A 97 18.80 20.77 0.56
N GLY A 98 17.91 21.69 0.95
CA GLY A 98 18.04 23.13 0.67
C GLY A 98 19.26 23.78 1.35
N HIS A 99 19.56 23.41 2.59
CA HIS A 99 20.75 23.92 3.29
C HIS A 99 22.09 23.46 2.67
N GLY A 100 22.10 22.34 1.94
CA GLY A 100 23.29 21.85 1.23
C GLY A 100 23.52 22.48 -0.15
N THR A 101 22.52 23.19 -0.71
CA THR A 101 22.54 23.67 -2.10
C THR A 101 22.33 25.18 -2.26
N GLY A 102 22.02 25.92 -1.18
CA GLY A 102 21.91 27.39 -1.20
C GLY A 102 20.69 27.94 -1.94
N VAL A 103 19.72 27.08 -2.26
CA VAL A 103 18.45 27.46 -2.89
C VAL A 103 17.40 27.59 -1.80
N ASP A 104 16.93 28.81 -1.55
CA ASP A 104 15.74 29.04 -0.73
C ASP A 104 14.53 28.43 -1.44
N LEU A 105 14.15 27.21 -1.07
CA LEU A 105 12.95 26.58 -1.61
C LEU A 105 11.73 27.38 -1.11
N PRO A 106 10.94 27.99 -2.02
CA PRO A 106 9.81 28.80 -1.62
C PRO A 106 8.78 27.95 -0.86
N ALA A 107 8.21 28.49 0.21
CA ALA A 107 7.18 27.84 1.04
C ALA A 107 5.95 27.33 0.26
N SER A 108 5.80 27.73 -1.00
CA SER A 108 4.84 27.20 -1.97
C SER A 108 5.01 25.70 -2.24
N LEU A 109 6.21 25.12 -2.12
CA LEU A 109 6.43 23.68 -2.27
C LEU A 109 6.00 22.89 -1.02
N LEU A 110 5.96 23.54 0.15
CA LEU A 110 5.39 22.96 1.38
C LEU A 110 3.85 23.07 1.43
N HIS A 111 3.28 23.92 0.57
CA HIS A 111 1.84 24.14 0.41
C HIS A 111 1.22 23.29 -0.71
N VAL A 112 1.93 22.28 -1.22
CA VAL A 112 1.36 21.29 -2.19
C VAL A 112 0.33 20.38 -1.51
N TRP A 113 0.37 20.30 -0.17
CA TRP A 113 -0.52 19.43 0.60
C TRP A 113 -1.86 20.07 0.92
N HIS A 114 -2.69 20.20 -0.11
CA HIS A 114 -4.10 20.58 0.02
C HIS A 114 -4.93 19.39 0.58
N TRP A 115 -5.84 19.65 1.52
CA TRP A 115 -6.79 18.64 2.02
C TRP A 115 -7.48 17.81 0.91
N PRO A 116 -7.86 18.39 -0.24
CA PRO A 116 -8.38 17.66 -1.39
C PRO A 116 -7.49 16.54 -1.95
N THR A 117 -6.17 16.59 -1.82
CA THR A 117 -5.25 15.53 -2.32
C THR A 117 -4.91 14.50 -1.25
N LEU A 118 -5.01 14.84 0.03
CA LEU A 118 -4.81 13.90 1.14
C LEU A 118 -5.90 12.84 1.23
N VAL A 119 -7.15 13.28 1.14
CA VAL A 119 -8.32 12.41 1.25
C VAL A 119 -8.28 11.27 0.22
N PRO A 120 -8.12 11.52 -1.09
CA PRO A 120 -8.03 10.44 -2.06
C PRO A 120 -6.78 9.57 -1.87
N LEU A 121 -5.65 10.11 -1.37
CA LEU A 121 -4.45 9.32 -1.11
C LEU A 121 -4.65 8.33 0.04
N THR A 122 -5.28 8.78 1.14
CA THR A 122 -5.64 7.90 2.26
C THR A 122 -6.66 6.83 1.86
N LEU A 123 -7.68 7.22 1.08
CA LEU A 123 -8.69 6.30 0.56
C LEU A 123 -8.10 5.32 -0.47
N ALA A 124 -7.16 5.76 -1.29
CA ALA A 124 -6.46 4.90 -2.24
C ALA A 124 -5.69 3.80 -1.52
N GLY A 125 -5.07 4.08 -0.37
CA GLY A 125 -4.41 3.05 0.46
C GLY A 125 -5.37 1.96 0.90
N ALA A 126 -6.54 2.34 1.43
CA ALA A 126 -7.58 1.39 1.81
C ALA A 126 -8.13 0.61 0.61
N LEU A 127 -8.34 1.29 -0.53
CA LEU A 127 -8.83 0.69 -1.76
C LEU A 127 -7.84 -0.34 -2.33
N ILE A 128 -6.55 0.01 -2.39
CA ILE A 128 -5.48 -0.86 -2.87
C ILE A 128 -5.36 -2.09 -1.96
N ALA A 129 -5.41 -1.91 -0.63
CA ALA A 129 -5.39 -3.02 0.31
C ALA A 129 -6.60 -3.96 0.14
N ALA A 130 -7.80 -3.40 -0.02
CA ALA A 130 -9.02 -4.17 -0.24
C ALA A 130 -8.96 -4.97 -1.56
N LEU A 131 -8.52 -4.33 -2.65
CA LEU A 131 -8.37 -4.96 -3.97
C LEU A 131 -7.27 -6.03 -3.97
N GLY A 132 -6.12 -5.74 -3.36
CA GLY A 132 -4.99 -6.67 -3.26
C GLY A 132 -5.32 -7.90 -2.42
N ALA A 133 -6.09 -7.74 -1.35
CA ALA A 133 -6.54 -8.83 -0.49
C ALA A 133 -7.64 -9.70 -1.12
N TYR A 134 -8.31 -9.23 -2.18
CA TYR A 134 -9.42 -9.94 -2.79
C TYR A 134 -9.03 -11.29 -3.42
N LEU A 135 -7.88 -11.34 -4.09
CA LEU A 135 -7.32 -12.54 -4.71
C LEU A 135 -7.05 -13.66 -3.68
N PRO A 136 -6.25 -13.42 -2.61
CA PRO A 136 -6.03 -14.43 -1.59
C PRO A 136 -7.29 -14.76 -0.77
N ALA A 137 -8.17 -13.79 -0.51
CA ALA A 137 -9.44 -14.03 0.19
C ALA A 137 -10.36 -14.98 -0.59
N ARG A 138 -10.39 -14.88 -1.93
CA ARG A 138 -11.10 -15.86 -2.77
C ARG A 138 -10.49 -17.26 -2.69
N GLY A 139 -9.16 -17.36 -2.65
CA GLY A 139 -8.46 -18.62 -2.43
C GLY A 139 -8.79 -19.24 -1.06
N ALA A 140 -8.82 -18.42 -0.01
CA ALA A 140 -9.20 -18.80 1.35
C ALA A 140 -10.61 -19.40 1.41
N ALA A 141 -11.57 -18.77 0.75
CA ALA A 141 -12.97 -19.20 0.76
C ALA A 141 -13.24 -20.46 -0.05
N ARG A 142 -12.38 -20.75 -1.04
CA ARG A 142 -12.47 -21.94 -1.90
C ARG A 142 -11.77 -23.17 -1.33
N LEU A 143 -11.03 -23.05 -0.22
CA LEU A 143 -10.43 -24.21 0.44
C LEU A 143 -11.52 -25.20 0.88
N PRO A 144 -11.54 -26.42 0.32
CA PRO A 144 -12.52 -27.44 0.68
C PRO A 144 -12.33 -27.83 2.16
N VAL A 145 -13.41 -27.75 2.93
CA VAL A 145 -13.45 -28.21 4.34
C VAL A 145 -13.07 -29.70 4.43
N ALA A 146 -13.31 -30.46 3.35
CA ALA A 146 -13.02 -31.88 3.25
C ALA A 146 -11.52 -32.22 3.30
N GLU A 147 -10.61 -31.31 2.90
CA GLU A 147 -9.17 -31.60 2.89
C GLU A 147 -8.54 -31.43 4.28
N VAL A 148 -9.14 -30.58 5.12
CA VAL A 148 -8.75 -30.37 6.52
C VAL A 148 -9.08 -31.58 7.40
N LEU A 149 -10.07 -32.40 7.01
CA LEU A 149 -10.46 -33.62 7.72
C LEU A 149 -9.81 -34.89 7.17
N ARG A 150 -9.12 -34.81 6.03
CA ARG A 150 -8.50 -35.97 5.34
C ARG A 150 -6.98 -36.02 5.50
N THR A 151 -6.41 -35.15 6.32
CA THR A 151 -4.99 -35.22 6.69
C THR A 151 -4.77 -36.02 7.98
N GLU A 152 -5.80 -36.75 8.45
CA GLU A 152 -5.67 -37.84 9.40
C GLU A 152 -5.63 -39.18 8.65
#